data_AF-A0A5C7J3U7-F1
#
_entry.id   AF-A0A5C7J3U7-F1
#
_cell.length_a   1.000
_cell.length_b   1.000
_cell.length_c   1.000
_cell.angle_alpha   90.00
_cell.angle_beta   90.00
_cell.angle_gamma   90.00
#
_symmetry.space_group_name_H-M   'P 1'
#
loop_
_entity.id
_entity.type
_entity.pdbx_description
1 polymer ?
#
loop_
_entity_poly.entity_id
_entity_poly.type
_entity_poly.pdbx_seq_one_letter_code
_entity_poly.pdbx_strand_id
1 'polypeptide(L)'
;MPFSPIICGKLRRYFSLQTLLTPFQVLTGIVQSMMILRREKPTAIFSKGGYVSLPVAIAGWIMKIPVYLHESDSIPGLANKIVGRFAS
;
A
#
# COMPACT_ATOMS: atom_id res chain seq x y z
N MET A 1 7.69 -8.91 16.86
CA MET A 1 6.53 -8.10 16.44
C MET A 1 5.62 -8.97 15.59
N PRO A 2 4.28 -8.87 15.74
CA PRO A 2 3.36 -9.64 14.90
C PRO A 2 3.54 -9.24 13.44
N PHE A 3 3.71 -10.23 12.56
CA PHE A 3 3.84 -10.04 11.11
C PHE A 3 2.54 -10.51 10.45
N SER A 4 1.91 -9.63 9.67
CA SER A 4 0.74 -9.96 8.87
C SER A 4 1.11 -9.87 7.39
N PRO A 5 1.28 -11.00 6.68
CA PRO A 5 1.53 -10.97 5.25
C PRO A 5 0.28 -10.46 4.52
N ILE A 6 0.50 -9.58 3.54
CA ILE A 6 -0.54 -9.16 2.61
C ILE A 6 -0.13 -9.51 1.19
N ILE A 7 -1.12 -9.90 0.39
CA ILE A 7 -0.93 -10.11 -1.04
C ILE A 7 -0.71 -8.73 -1.67
N CYS A 8 0.43 -8.54 -2.33
CA CYS A 8 0.65 -7.37 -3.16
C CYS A 8 1.48 -7.75 -4.37
N GLY A 9 0.97 -7.42 -5.56
CA GLY A 9 1.70 -7.59 -6.79
C GLY A 9 2.88 -6.62 -6.88
N LYS A 10 4.01 -7.07 -7.44
CA LYS A 10 5.13 -6.19 -7.77
C LYS A 10 4.73 -5.27 -8.93
N LEU A 11 4.60 -3.98 -8.66
CA LEU A 11 4.40 -2.98 -9.71
C LEU A 11 5.70 -2.79 -10.49
N ARG A 12 5.85 -3.48 -11.61
CA ARG A 12 7.02 -3.37 -12.50
C ARG A 12 6.89 -2.14 -13.40
N ARG A 13 8.02 -1.51 -13.72
CA ARG A 13 8.12 -0.30 -14.57
C ARG A 13 7.80 -0.57 -16.05
N TYR A 14 7.82 -1.82 -16.47
CA TYR A 14 7.54 -2.27 -17.84
C TYR A 14 6.23 -3.09 -17.87
N PHE A 15 5.42 -2.86 -18.90
CA PHE A 15 4.26 -3.70 -19.20
C PHE A 15 4.74 -5.11 -19.54
N SER A 16 4.48 -6.06 -18.65
CA SER A 16 4.62 -7.48 -18.91
C SER A 16 3.23 -8.11 -18.84
N LEU A 17 2.95 -9.15 -19.61
CA LEU A 17 1.67 -9.88 -19.51
C LEU A 17 1.40 -10.41 -18.08
N GLN A 18 2.46 -10.54 -17.25
CA GLN A 18 2.37 -10.82 -15.81
C GLN A 18 1.78 -9.66 -14.97
N THR A 19 1.67 -8.46 -15.53
CA THR A 19 1.14 -7.25 -14.89
C THR A 19 -0.40 -7.14 -14.94
N LEU A 20 -1.08 -7.97 -15.75
CA LEU A 20 -2.55 -7.99 -15.84
C LEU A 20 -3.22 -8.42 -14.53
N LEU A 21 -2.57 -9.28 -13.75
CA LEU A 21 -3.08 -9.74 -12.45
C LEU A 21 -2.73 -8.77 -11.31
N THR A 22 -1.82 -7.81 -11.54
CA THR A 22 -1.39 -6.83 -10.54
C THR A 22 -2.55 -5.99 -9.98
N PRO A 23 -3.49 -5.43 -10.76
CA PRO A 23 -4.63 -4.71 -10.21
C PRO A 23 -5.51 -5.60 -9.31
N PHE A 24 -5.72 -6.87 -9.69
CA PHE A 24 -6.46 -7.82 -8.86
C PHE A 24 -5.74 -8.11 -7.53
N GLN A 25 -4.42 -8.27 -7.57
CA GLN A 25 -3.59 -8.46 -6.36
C GLN A 25 -3.58 -7.21 -5.46
N VAL A 26 -3.64 -6.01 -6.04
CA VAL A 26 -3.75 -4.77 -5.26
C VAL A 26 -5.12 -4.69 -4.59
N LEU A 27 -6.21 -5.02 -5.31
CA LEU A 27 -7.56 -5.05 -4.74
C LEU A 27 -7.68 -6.04 -3.58
N THR A 28 -7.16 -7.26 -3.74
CA THR A 28 -7.14 -8.24 -2.64
C THR A 28 -6.27 -7.77 -1.48
N GLY A 29 -5.13 -7.14 -1.76
CA GLY A 29 -4.28 -6.50 -0.76
C GLY A 29 -4.98 -5.38 0.00
N ILE A 30 -5.82 -4.56 -0.65
CA ILE A 30 -6.60 -3.49 -0.01
C ILE A 30 -7.60 -4.11 0.98
N VAL A 31 -8.33 -5.15 0.56
CA VAL A 31 -9.30 -5.85 1.43
C VAL A 31 -8.61 -6.49 2.63
N GLN A 32 -7.47 -7.16 2.43
CA GLN A 32 -6.66 -7.72 3.53
C GLN A 32 -6.17 -6.62 4.48
N SER A 33 -5.66 -5.52 3.93
CA SER A 33 -5.20 -4.38 4.72
C SER A 33 -6.34 -3.79 5.55
N MET A 34 -7.54 -3.62 4.97
CA MET A 34 -8.71 -3.14 5.71
C MET A 34 -9.09 -4.09 6.86
N MET A 35 -9.05 -5.40 6.66
CA MET A 35 -9.33 -6.37 7.73
C MET A 35 -8.31 -6.27 8.87
N ILE A 36 -7.02 -6.13 8.55
CA ILE A 36 -5.96 -5.96 9.54
C ILE A 36 -6.15 -4.64 10.29
N LEU A 37 -6.34 -3.53 9.58
CA LEU A 37 -6.56 -2.21 10.18
C LEU A 37 -7.81 -2.18 11.05
N ARG A 38 -8.88 -2.90 10.69
CA ARG A 38 -10.09 -3.03 11.54
C ARG A 38 -9.84 -3.81 12.82
N ARG A 39 -8.98 -4.83 12.78
CA ARG A 39 -8.63 -5.65 13.93
C ARG A 39 -7.69 -4.90 14.88
N GLU A 40 -6.64 -4.31 14.33
CA GLU A 40 -5.58 -3.63 15.10
C GLU A 40 -6.01 -2.23 15.56
N LYS A 41 -6.97 -1.60 14.86
CA LYS A 41 -7.46 -0.23 15.13
C LYS A 41 -6.32 0.78 15.35
N PRO A 42 -5.34 0.87 14.42
CA PRO A 42 -4.22 1.78 14.60
C PRO A 42 -4.69 3.24 14.50
N THR A 43 -4.05 4.13 15.24
CA THR A 43 -4.30 5.57 15.20
C THR A 43 -3.55 6.26 14.06
N ALA A 44 -2.51 5.63 13.52
CA ALA A 44 -1.72 6.10 12.38
C ALA A 44 -1.03 4.94 11.67
N ILE A 45 -0.74 5.14 10.38
CA ILE A 45 0.01 4.20 9.54
C ILE A 45 1.31 4.87 9.13
N PHE A 46 2.44 4.21 9.40
CA PHE A 46 3.74 4.65 8.90
C PHE A 46 4.19 3.76 7.75
N SER A 47 4.47 4.37 6.60
CA SER A 47 4.87 3.66 5.39
C SER A 47 6.25 4.11 4.91
N LYS A 48 7.17 3.16 4.74
CA LYS A 48 8.49 3.40 4.13
C LYS A 48 8.46 3.39 2.58
N GLY A 49 7.27 3.35 1.98
CA GLY A 49 7.09 3.23 0.54
C GLY A 49 7.26 1.82 -0.03
N GLY A 50 7.35 1.72 -1.35
CA GLY A 50 7.40 0.47 -2.10
C GLY A 50 6.06 0.11 -2.75
N TYR A 51 5.95 -1.06 -3.38
CA TYR A 51 4.68 -1.48 -4.01
C TYR A 51 3.67 -1.99 -2.98
N VAL A 52 4.15 -2.55 -1.86
CA VAL A 52 3.33 -3.09 -0.75
C VAL A 52 2.61 -1.98 0.03
N SER A 53 3.14 -0.75 0.03
CA SER A 53 2.52 0.39 0.71
C SER A 53 1.22 0.84 0.05
N LEU A 54 1.03 0.57 -1.24
CA LEU A 54 -0.13 1.00 -2.00
C LEU A 54 -1.47 0.50 -1.42
N PRO A 55 -1.69 -0.84 -1.25
CA PRO A 55 -2.94 -1.32 -0.68
C PRO A 55 -3.17 -0.86 0.76
N VAL A 56 -2.10 -0.73 1.55
CA VAL A 56 -2.19 -0.31 2.96
C VAL A 56 -2.56 1.17 3.07
N ALA A 57 -1.94 2.03 2.26
CA ALA A 57 -2.23 3.46 2.25
C ALA A 57 -3.65 3.74 1.76
N ILE A 58 -4.11 3.04 0.71
CA ILE A 58 -5.49 3.15 0.23
C ILE A 58 -6.47 2.68 1.32
N ALA A 59 -6.20 1.55 1.98
CA ALA A 59 -7.02 1.07 3.07
C ALA A 59 -7.07 2.06 4.25
N GLY A 60 -5.93 2.65 4.62
CA GLY A 60 -5.85 3.70 5.63
C GLY A 60 -6.69 4.92 5.29
N TRP A 61 -6.55 5.41 4.05
CA TRP A 61 -7.32 6.54 3.53
C TRP A 61 -8.84 6.27 3.54
N ILE A 62 -9.28 5.09 3.08
CA ILE A 62 -10.69 4.66 3.14
C ILE A 62 -11.20 4.63 4.59
N MET A 63 -10.37 4.14 5.51
CA MET A 63 -10.70 4.03 6.93
C MET A 63 -10.49 5.32 7.72
N LYS A 64 -10.11 6.42 7.05
CA LYS A 64 -9.78 7.72 7.67
C LYS A 64 -8.69 7.64 8.75
N ILE A 65 -7.74 6.73 8.57
CA ILE A 65 -6.55 6.59 9.42
C ILE A 65 -5.42 7.38 8.76
N PRO A 66 -4.75 8.32 9.46
CA PRO A 66 -3.68 9.11 8.87
C PRO A 66 -2.51 8.22 8.43
N VAL A 67 -2.04 8.44 7.19
CA VAL A 67 -0.94 7.68 6.58
C VAL A 67 0.26 8.60 6.37
N TYR A 68 1.34 8.33 7.10
CA TYR A 68 2.62 9.00 6.96
C TYR A 68 3.51 8.24 5.99
N LEU A 69 3.78 8.83 4.83
CA LEU A 69 4.71 8.30 3.85
C LEU A 69 6.10 8.86 4.11
N HIS A 70 7.07 8.00 4.40
CA HIS A 70 8.48 8.34 4.46
C HIS A 70 9.21 7.71 3.27
N GLU A 71 9.63 8.54 2.34
CA GLU A 71 10.48 8.13 1.22
C GLU A 71 11.93 8.49 1.52
N SER A 72 12.79 7.48 1.66
CA SER A 72 14.24 7.68 1.86
C SER A 72 15.03 7.83 0.56
N ASP A 73 14.41 7.50 -0.58
CA ASP A 73 15.07 7.45 -1.88
C ASP A 73 14.85 8.74 -2.68
N SER A 74 15.89 9.24 -3.33
CA SER A 74 15.87 10.52 -4.07
C SER A 74 14.95 10.54 -5.30
N ILE A 75 14.45 9.38 -5.76
CA ILE A 75 13.58 9.27 -6.93
C ILE A 75 12.35 8.43 -6.59
N PRO A 76 11.17 9.06 -6.46
CA PRO A 76 9.97 8.32 -6.13
C PRO A 76 9.56 7.32 -7.19
N GLY A 77 9.39 6.07 -6.77
CA GLY A 77 8.75 5.03 -7.56
C GLY A 77 7.30 5.37 -7.85
N LEU A 78 6.72 4.76 -8.90
CA LEU A 78 5.33 4.99 -9.29
C LEU A 78 4.35 4.71 -8.14
N ALA A 79 4.60 3.66 -7.36
CA ALA A 79 3.80 3.34 -6.18
C ALA A 79 3.83 4.47 -5.13
N ASN A 80 5.00 5.03 -4.83
CA ASN A 80 5.14 6.14 -3.87
C ASN A 80 4.43 7.41 -4.37
N LYS A 81 4.51 7.70 -5.68
CA LYS A 81 3.74 8.82 -6.27
C LYS A 81 2.23 8.66 -6.12
N ILE A 82 1.73 7.43 -6.28
CA ILE A 82 0.29 7.14 -6.12
C ILE A 82 -0.07 7.22 -4.63
N VAL A 83 0.72 6.61 -3.75
CA VAL A 83 0.52 6.65 -2.29
C VAL A 83 0.54 8.08 -1.77
N GLY A 84 1.39 8.96 -2.28
CA GLY A 84 1.44 10.37 -1.89
C GLY A 84 0.12 11.13 -2.12
N ARG A 85 -0.78 10.64 -2.98
CA ARG A 85 -2.13 11.22 -3.17
C ARG A 85 -3.12 10.79 -2.08
N PHE A 86 -2.81 9.71 -1.37
CA PHE A 86 -3.63 9.13 -0.30
C PHE A 86 -3.02 9.37 1.10
N ALA A 87 -1.73 9.72 1.15
CA ALA A 87 -1.07 10.18 2.36
C ALA A 87 -1.66 11.54 2.80
N SER A 88 -1.69 11.77 4.11
CA SER A 88 -2.25 12.97 4.75
C SER A 88 -1.14 13.89 5.25
#